data_AF-A0A7C5PI51-F1
#
_entry.id   AF-A0A7C5PI51-F1
#
_cell.length_a   1.000
_cell.length_b   1.000
_cell.length_c   1.000
_cell.angle_alpha   90.00
_cell.angle_beta   90.00
_cell.angle_gamma   90.00
#
_symmetry.space_group_name_H-M   'P 1'
#
loop_
_entity.id
_entity.type
_entity.pdbx_description
1 polymer ?
#
loop_
_entity_poly.entity_id
_entity_poly.type
_entity_poly.pdbx_seq_one_letter_code
_entity_poly.pdbx_strand_id
1 'polypeptide(L)' 'EEEARIRLAMELLPPPDRKVLVLRIFEEKGFKEIGRTLGIGESGARMRFRRALPKLSRKVESLRKGDLGGALT' A
#
# COMPACT_ATOMS: atom_id res chain seq x y z
N GLU A 1 15.48 12.56 -1.51
CA GLU A 1 14.32 12.99 -0.69
C GLU A 1 13.02 12.26 -1.03
N GLU A 2 12.63 12.20 -2.31
CA GLU A 2 11.35 11.60 -2.70
C GLU A 2 11.24 10.11 -2.36
N GLU A 3 12.31 9.36 -2.59
CA GLU A 3 12.39 7.93 -2.24
C GLU A 3 12.21 7.70 -0.72
N ALA A 4 12.73 8.59 0.12
CA ALA A 4 12.57 8.52 1.58
C ALA A 4 11.11 8.75 1.99
N ARG A 5 10.41 9.68 1.34
CA ARG A 5 8.96 9.89 1.56
C ARG A 5 8.14 8.68 1.16
N ILE A 6 8.45 8.07 0.01
CA ILE A 6 7.75 6.86 -0.45
C ILE A 6 7.99 5.71 0.53
N ARG A 7 9.23 5.50 0.97
CA ARG A 7 9.57 4.49 1.99
C ARG A 7 8.77 4.70 3.28
N LEU A 8 8.77 5.92 3.82
CA LEU A 8 8.02 6.23 5.03
C LEU A 8 6.51 6.05 4.82
N ALA A 9 5.95 6.50 3.70
CA ALA A 9 4.54 6.30 3.40
C ALA A 9 4.16 4.81 3.33
N MET A 10 5.04 3.96 2.80
CA MET A 10 4.86 2.50 2.78
C MET A 10 4.91 1.91 4.19
N GLU A 11 5.78 2.40 5.07
CA GLU A 11 5.85 1.97 6.47
C GLU A 11 4.61 2.36 7.28
N LEU A 12 4.02 3.51 6.97
CA LEU A 12 2.81 4.02 7.61
C LEU A 12 1.52 3.34 7.13
N LEU A 13 1.59 2.45 6.14
CA LEU A 13 0.45 1.64 5.72
C LEU A 13 0.21 0.46 6.66
N PRO A 14 -1.05 0.05 6.87
CA PRO A 14 -1.35 -1.21 7.54
C PRO A 14 -0.62 -2.39 6.87
N PRO A 15 -0.10 -3.38 7.62
CA PRO A 15 0.69 -4.47 7.05
C PRO A 15 0.02 -5.22 5.88
N PRO A 16 -1.30 -5.51 5.89
CA PRO A 16 -1.97 -6.14 4.75
C PRO A 16 -2.01 -5.27 3.49
N ASP A 17 -2.16 -3.95 3.67
CA ASP A 17 -2.22 -2.98 2.58
C ASP A 17 -0.83 -2.80 1.95
N ARG A 18 0.22 -2.72 2.79
CA ARG A 18 1.61 -2.74 2.30
C ARG A 18 1.91 -4.02 1.53
N LYS A 19 1.51 -5.18 2.06
CA LYS A 19 1.84 -6.48 1.47
C LYS A 19 1.16 -6.70 0.12
N VAL A 20 -0.10 -6.28 -0.06
CA VAL A 20 -0.76 -6.38 -1.38
C VAL A 20 -0.08 -5.51 -2.44
N LEU A 21 0.46 -4.35 -2.06
CA LEU A 21 1.17 -3.45 -2.98
C LEU A 21 2.52 -4.02 -3.39
N VAL A 22 3.29 -4.55 -2.42
CA VAL A 22 4.57 -5.23 -2.69
C VAL A 22 4.39 -6.38 -3.68
N LEU A 23 3.48 -7.29 -3.36
CA LEU A 23 3.25 -8.48 -4.21
C LEU A 23 2.77 -8.11 -5.62
N ARG A 24 1.97 -7.04 -5.76
CA ARG A 24 1.40 -6.67 -7.07
C ARG A 24 2.33 -5.83 -7.95
N ILE A 25 3.07 -4.90 -7.35
CA ILE A 25 3.84 -3.89 -8.08
C ILE A 25 5.29 -4.33 -8.24
N PHE A 26 5.90 -4.92 -7.20
CA PHE A 26 7.31 -5.29 -7.21
C PHE A 26 7.52 -6.75 -7.60
N GLU A 27 6.65 -7.65 -7.14
CA GLU A 27 6.73 -9.08 -7.49
C GLU A 27 5.79 -9.46 -8.65
N GLU A 28 5.07 -8.48 -9.22
CA GLU A 28 4.18 -8.62 -10.38
C GLU A 28 3.12 -9.74 -10.30
N LYS A 29 2.84 -10.27 -9.11
CA LYS A 29 1.93 -11.40 -8.91
C LYS A 29 0.50 -11.07 -9.33
N GLY A 30 -0.22 -12.07 -9.82
CA GLY A 30 -1.65 -11.97 -10.11
C GLY A 30 -2.51 -11.96 -8.83
N PHE A 31 -3.70 -11.37 -8.87
CA PHE A 31 -4.59 -11.28 -7.69
C PHE A 31 -4.97 -12.64 -7.10
N LYS A 32 -5.02 -13.70 -7.92
CA LYS A 32 -5.27 -15.07 -7.46
C LYS A 32 -4.13 -15.62 -6.59
N GLU A 33 -2.87 -15.36 -6.95
CA GLU A 33 -1.72 -15.74 -6.12
C GLU A 33 -1.60 -14.87 -4.88
N ILE A 34 -1.87 -13.57 -5.01
CA ILE A 34 -1.86 -12.65 -3.89
C ILE A 34 -2.92 -13.06 -2.85
N GLY A 35 -4.12 -13.42 -3.30
CA GLY A 35 -5.17 -13.93 -2.44
C GLY A 35 -4.69 -15.15 -1.64
N ARG A 36 -4.12 -16.15 -2.33
CA ARG A 36 -3.53 -17.33 -1.68
C ARG A 36 -2.45 -16.97 -0.67
N THR A 37 -1.55 -16.06 -1.03
CA THR A 37 -0.44 -15.59 -0.16
C THR A 37 -0.95 -14.87 1.10
N LEU A 38 -2.08 -14.17 1.00
CA LEU A 38 -2.68 -13.40 2.09
C LEU A 38 -3.79 -14.16 2.83
N GLY A 39 -4.09 -15.42 2.48
CA GLY A 39 -5.18 -16.19 3.07
C GLY A 39 -6.57 -15.65 2.78
N ILE A 40 -6.77 -14.98 1.63
CA ILE A 40 -8.04 -14.37 1.20
C ILE A 40 -8.41 -14.80 -0.22
N GLY A 41 -9.65 -14.55 -0.64
CA GLY A 41 -10.05 -14.75 -2.04
C GLY A 41 -9.43 -13.73 -3.01
N GLU A 42 -9.37 -14.07 -4.30
CA GLU A 42 -8.89 -13.18 -5.37
C GLU A 42 -9.61 -11.82 -5.39
N SER A 43 -10.94 -11.83 -5.22
CA SER A 43 -11.75 -10.62 -5.12
C SER A 43 -11.35 -9.76 -3.92
N GLY A 44 -11.05 -10.40 -2.79
CA GLY A 44 -10.52 -9.76 -1.58
C GLY A 44 -9.15 -9.12 -1.80
N ALA A 45 -8.24 -9.79 -2.53
CA ALA A 45 -6.94 -9.24 -2.91
C ALA A 45 -7.10 -8.01 -3.81
N ARG A 46 -7.97 -8.08 -4.83
CA ARG A 46 -8.26 -6.95 -5.73
C ARG A 46 -8.85 -5.75 -4.97
N MET A 47 -9.81 -6.00 -4.09
CA MET A 47 -10.42 -4.94 -3.27
C MET A 47 -9.39 -4.31 -2.34
N ARG A 48 -8.54 -5.12 -1.71
CA ARG A 48 -7.47 -4.62 -0.84
C ARG A 48 -6.49 -3.75 -1.61
N PHE A 49 -6.04 -4.19 -2.80
CA PHE A 49 -5.19 -3.38 -3.66
C PHE A 49 -5.83 -2.03 -4.02
N ARG A 50 -7.10 -2.05 -4.46
CA ARG A 50 -7.87 -0.83 -4.79
C ARG A 50 -7.98 0.14 -3.61
N ARG A 51 -8.01 -0.34 -2.37
CA ARG A 51 -8.07 0.50 -1.16
C ARG A 51 -6.67 0.94 -0.69
N ALA A 52 -5.66 0.09 -0.85
CA ALA A 52 -4.30 0.36 -0.41
C ALA A 52 -3.61 1.45 -1.24
N LEU A 53 -3.77 1.42 -2.56
CA LEU A 53 -3.13 2.38 -3.47
C LEU A 53 -3.49 3.86 -3.17
N PRO A 54 -4.78 4.25 -3.02
CA PRO A 54 -5.13 5.63 -2.67
C PRO A 54 -4.76 6.00 -1.23
N LYS A 55 -4.55 5.04 -0.32
CA LYS A 55 -3.98 5.33 1.01
C LYS A 55 -2.51 5.70 0.90
N LEU A 56 -1.74 4.95 0.09
CA LEU A 56 -0.33 5.26 -0.16
C LEU A 56 -0.19 6.67 -0.74
N SER A 57 -0.98 6.98 -1.78
CA SER A 57 -0.97 8.30 -2.43
C SER A 57 -1.20 9.42 -1.42
N ARG A 58 -2.24 9.31 -0.58
CA ARG A 58 -2.55 10.30 0.45
C ARG A 58 -1.42 10.50 1.45
N LYS A 59 -0.79 9.42 1.92
CA LYS A 59 0.35 9.50 2.85
C LYS A 59 1.56 10.18 2.21
N VAL A 60 1.87 9.86 0.95
CA VAL A 60 2.94 10.54 0.20
C VAL A 60 2.64 12.04 0.05
N GLU A 61 1.40 12.40 -0.28
CA GLU A 61 0.99 13.80 -0.41
C GLU A 61 1.08 14.58 0.91
N SER A 62 0.61 14.00 2.03
CA SER A 62 0.75 14.60 3.35
C SER A 62 2.22 14.81 3.72
N LEU A 63 3.08 13.81 3.50
CA LEU A 63 4.52 13.94 3.72
C LEU A 63 5.19 15.00 2.82
N ARG A 64 4.75 15.13 1.56
CA ARG A 64 5.23 16.19 0.66
C ARG A 64 4.83 17.59 1.15
N LYS A 65 3.66 17.72 1.78
CA LYS A 65 3.16 18.98 2.35
C LYS A 65 3.71 19.29 3.74
N GLY A 66 4.48 18.38 4.34
CA GLY A 66 4.95 18.51 5.73
C GLY A 66 3.86 18.25 6.77
N ASP A 67 2.70 17.72 6.38
CA ASP A 67 1.59 17.38 7.26
C ASP A 67 1.79 15.98 7.85
N LEU A 68 2.50 15.91 8.97
CA LEU A 68 2.73 14.64 9.68
C LEU A 68 1.44 14.07 10.28
N GLY A 69 0.49 14.92 10.67
CA GLY A 69 -0.80 14.48 11.23
C GLY A 69 -1.61 13.69 10.20
N GLY A 70 -1.77 14.25 9.00
CA GLY A 70 -2.41 13.57 7.88
C GLY A 70 -1.68 12.31 7.42
N ALA A 71 -0.34 12.28 7.52
CA ALA A 71 0.45 11.10 7.15
C ALA A 71 0.24 9.91 8.11
N LEU A 72 0.02 10.17 9.40
CA LEU A 72 -0.16 9.14 10.44
C LEU A 72 -1.59 8.60 10.52
N THR A 73 -2.56 9.29 9.94
CA THR A 73 -3.98 8.89 9.92
C THR A 73 -4.25 7.81 8.86
#